data_AF-A0A924CN45-F1
#
_entry.id   AF-A0A924CN45-F1
#
_cell.length_a   1.000
_cell.length_b   1.000
_cell.length_c   1.000
_cell.angle_alpha   90.00
_cell.angle_beta   90.00
_cell.angle_gamma   90.00
#
_symmetry.space_group_name_H-M   'P 1'
#
loop_
_entity.id
_entity.type
_entity.pdbx_description
1 polymer ?
#
loop_
_entity_poly.entity_id
_entity_poly.type
_entity_poly.pdbx_seq_one_letter_code
_entity_poly.pdbx_strand_id
1 'polypeptide(L)' 'MQSVRDRAHNLVNVMSDEDLAVLWATMQTQFYDLYLLGAVQSAKENFKPGDVLTREEALALVMSSTPTTNLIP' A
#
# COMPACT_ATOMS: atom_id res chain seq x y z
N MET A 1 0.34 22.40 27.34
CA MET A 1 -0.31 21.71 26.20
C MET A 1 0.28 20.30 26.18
N GLN A 2 -0.52 19.25 26.40
CA GLN A 2 -0.02 17.88 26.36
C GLN A 2 0.32 17.48 24.91
N SER A 3 1.41 16.75 24.71
CA SER A 3 1.78 16.29 23.36
C SER A 3 0.80 15.23 22.89
N VAL A 4 0.70 15.04 21.57
CA VAL A 4 -0.11 13.96 20.98
C VAL A 4 0.35 12.60 21.50
N ARG A 5 1.67 12.43 21.71
CA ARG A 5 2.27 11.23 22.30
C ARG A 5 1.72 10.96 23.71
N ASP A 6 1.68 11.98 24.56
CA ASP A 6 1.19 11.83 25.94
C ASP A 6 -0.30 11.48 25.97
N ARG A 7 -1.08 12.09 25.07
CA ARG A 7 -2.52 11.79 24.93
C ARG A 7 -2.76 10.37 24.46
N ALA A 8 -2.01 9.90 23.45
CA ALA A 8 -2.10 8.53 22.96
C ALA A 8 -1.72 7.51 24.04
N HIS A 9 -0.64 7.77 24.78
CA HIS A 9 -0.19 6.89 25.86
C HIS A 9 -1.23 6.78 26.98
N ASN A 10 -1.84 7.91 27.37
CA ASN A 10 -2.94 7.90 28.34
C ASN A 10 -4.16 7.16 27.82
N LEU A 11 -4.48 7.27 26.53
CA LEU A 11 -5.60 6.55 25.92
C LEU A 11 -5.38 5.03 25.98
N VAL A 12 -4.18 4.58 25.67
CA VAL A 12 -3.83 3.14 25.74
C VAL A 12 -3.95 2.62 27.17
N ASN A 13 -3.53 3.39 28.16
CA ASN A 13 -3.55 2.99 29.57
C ASN A 13 -4.96 2.84 30.17
N VAL A 14 -5.98 3.44 29.55
CA VAL A 14 -7.37 3.38 30.04
C VAL A 14 -8.26 2.42 29.27
N MET A 15 -7.76 1.80 28.21
CA MET A 15 -8.50 0.85 27.38
C MET A 15 -8.25 -0.59 27.83
N SER A 16 -9.26 -1.45 27.64
CA SER A 16 -9.08 -2.90 27.81
C SER A 16 -8.24 -3.46 26.66
N ASP A 17 -7.65 -4.63 26.86
CA ASP A 17 -6.88 -5.33 25.81
C ASP A 17 -7.77 -5.66 24.59
N GLU A 18 -9.06 -5.97 24.82
CA GLU A 18 -10.03 -6.22 23.75
C GLU A 18 -10.31 -4.96 22.94
N ASP A 19 -10.53 -3.82 23.60
CA ASP A 19 -10.75 -2.54 22.91
C ASP A 19 -9.49 -2.10 22.16
N LEU A 20 -8.31 -2.35 22.73
CA LEU A 20 -7.02 -2.08 22.08
C LEU A 20 -6.84 -2.92 20.82
N ALA A 21 -7.21 -4.19 20.85
CA ALA A 21 -7.14 -5.07 19.68
C ALA A 21 -8.04 -4.57 18.54
N VAL A 22 -9.26 -4.14 18.85
CA VAL A 22 -10.21 -3.58 17.87
C VAL A 22 -9.71 -2.24 17.32
N LEU A 23 -9.21 -1.36 18.20
CA LEU A 23 -8.64 -0.08 17.80
C LEU A 23 -7.43 -0.27 16.88
N TRP A 24 -6.53 -1.19 17.23
CA TRP A 24 -5.35 -1.50 16.44
C TRP A 24 -5.73 -2.00 15.04
N ALA A 25 -6.64 -2.97 14.92
CA ALA A 25 -7.09 -3.48 13.62
C ALA A 25 -7.68 -2.37 12.73
N THR A 26 -8.47 -1.47 13.33
CA THR A 26 -9.07 -0.33 12.63
C THR A 26 -8.02 0.67 12.17
N MET A 27 -7.10 1.06 13.07
CA MET A 27 -6.01 1.98 12.76
C MET A 27 -5.06 1.43 11.71
N GLN A 28 -4.76 0.14 11.78
CA GLN A 28 -3.86 -0.54 10.85
C GLN A 28 -4.39 -0.47 9.42
N THR A 29 -5.68 -0.76 9.23
CA THR A 29 -6.34 -0.69 7.91
C THR A 29 -6.26 0.74 7.36
N GLN A 30 -6.67 1.72 8.16
CA GLN A 30 -6.65 3.12 7.74
C GLN A 30 -5.23 3.63 7.43
N PHE A 31 -4.24 3.20 8.22
CA PHE A 31 -2.85 3.57 8.01
C PHE A 31 -2.31 3.02 6.69
N TYR A 32 -2.61 1.75 6.37
CA TYR A 32 -2.21 1.16 5.11
C TYR A 32 -2.86 1.83 3.90
N ASP A 33 -4.14 2.14 3.98
CA ASP A 33 -4.84 2.85 2.91
C ASP A 33 -4.23 4.22 2.65
N LEU A 34 -3.99 5.00 3.71
CA LEU A 34 -3.36 6.32 3.61
C LEU A 34 -1.93 6.24 3.07
N TYR A 35 -1.15 5.27 3.54
CA TYR A 35 0.20 5.05 3.07
C TYR A 35 0.23 4.71 1.58
N LEU A 36 -0.61 3.77 1.14
CA LEU A 36 -0.71 3.35 -0.25
C LEU A 36 -1.13 4.51 -1.16
N LEU A 37 -2.15 5.27 -0.75
CA LEU A 37 -2.60 6.45 -1.49
C LEU A 37 -1.49 7.50 -1.62
N GLY A 38 -0.75 7.76 -0.54
CA GLY A 38 0.39 8.66 -0.56
C GLY A 38 1.50 8.18 -1.49
N ALA A 39 1.82 6.89 -1.47
CA ALA A 39 2.81 6.28 -2.36
C ALA A 39 2.38 6.37 -3.84
N VAL A 40 1.11 6.09 -4.15
CA VAL A 40 0.56 6.22 -5.51
C VAL A 40 0.63 7.68 -5.98
N GLN A 41 0.23 8.63 -5.13
CA GLN A 41 0.29 10.04 -5.49
C GLN A 41 1.73 10.50 -5.73
N SER A 42 2.65 10.12 -4.85
CA SER A 42 4.08 10.42 -5.01
C SER A 42 4.64 9.80 -6.29
N ALA A 43 4.27 8.56 -6.60
CA ALA A 43 4.69 7.91 -7.83
C ALA A 43 4.16 8.67 -9.06
N LYS A 44 2.89 9.06 -9.08
CA LYS A 44 2.30 9.87 -10.16
C LYS A 44 3.00 11.21 -10.37
N GLU A 45 3.43 11.87 -9.29
CA GLU A 45 4.14 13.15 -9.37
C GLU A 45 5.59 12.99 -9.85
N ASN A 46 6.22 11.86 -9.55
CA ASN A 46 7.63 11.62 -9.85
C ASN A 46 7.87 10.82 -11.13
N PHE A 47 6.86 10.15 -11.69
CA PHE A 47 6.99 9.41 -12.93
C PHE A 47 7.36 10.33 -14.08
N LYS A 48 8.49 10.04 -14.72
CA LYS A 48 8.91 10.66 -15.96
C LYS A 48 8.47 9.80 -17.15
N PRO A 49 8.33 10.39 -18.34
CA PRO A 49 8.15 9.61 -19.56
C PRO A 49 9.26 8.56 -19.68
N GLY A 50 8.90 7.28 -19.72
CA GLY A 50 9.84 6.15 -19.77
C GLY A 50 10.05 5.38 -18.45
N ASP A 51 9.62 5.91 -17.30
CA ASP A 51 9.71 5.19 -16.00
C ASP A 51 8.63 4.11 -15.85
N VAL A 52 7.57 4.22 -16.63
CA VAL A 52 6.42 3.31 -16.60
C VAL A 52 6.19 2.77 -18.00
N LEU A 53 5.95 1.47 -18.09
CA LEU A 53 5.55 0.83 -19.34
C LEU A 53 4.22 1.44 -19.79
N THR A 54 4.15 1.80 -21.06
CA THR A 54 2.86 1.97 -21.74
C THR A 54 2.08 0.67 -21.69
N ARG A 55 0.76 0.75 -21.90
CA ARG A 55 -0.10 -0.44 -21.91
C ARG A 55 0.37 -1.46 -22.96
N GLU A 56 0.83 -0.98 -24.11
CA GLU A 56 1.35 -1.78 -25.20
C GLU A 56 2.67 -2.47 -24.83
N GLU A 57 3.58 -1.77 -24.17
CA GLU A 57 4.84 -2.34 -23.68
C GLU A 57 4.62 -3.36 -22.56
N ALA A 58 3.68 -3.09 -21.64
CA ALA A 58 3.30 -4.03 -20.59
C ALA A 58 2.69 -5.31 -21.18
N LEU A 59 1.80 -5.17 -22.19
CA LEU A 59 1.21 -6.31 -22.89
C LEU A 59 2.27 -7.10 -23.66
N ALA A 60 3.21 -6.44 -24.34
CA ALA A 60 4.31 -7.10 -25.04
C ALA A 60 5.21 -7.88 -24.08
N LEU A 61 5.49 -7.35 -22.89
CA LEU A 61 6.27 -8.04 -21.86
C LEU A 61 5.53 -9.29 -21.33
N VAL A 62 4.21 -9.19 -21.11
CA VAL A 62 3.39 -10.33 -20.67
C VAL A 62 3.30 -11.40 -21.74
N MET A 63 3.10 -11.02 -23.01
CA MET A 63 3.01 -11.95 -24.13
C MET A 63 4.35 -12.59 -24.51
N SER A 64 5.48 -11.91 -24.25
CA SER A 64 6.82 -12.48 -24.47
C SER A 64 7.29 -13.36 -23.31
N SER A 65 6.68 -13.23 -22.12
CA SER A 65 7.01 -14.03 -20.94
C SER A 65 6.11 -15.26 -20.74
N THR A 66 5.02 -15.40 -21.50
CA THR A 66 4.36 -16.70 -21.63
C THR A 66 5.33 -17.64 -22.35
N PRO A 67 5.75 -18.76 -21.72
CA PRO A 67 6.44 -19.80 -22.46
C PRO A 67 5.51 -20.18 -23.59
N THR A 68 6.00 -20.08 -24.82
CA THR A 68 5.44 -20.87 -25.92
C THR A 68 5.53 -22.32 -25.45
N THR A 69 4.47 -22.81 -24.82
CA THR A 69 4.17 -24.24 -24.76
C THR A 69 4.05 -24.64 -26.22
N ASN A 70 5.20 -25.02 -26.77
CA ASN A 70 5.36 -25.61 -28.08
C ASN A 70 4.53 -26.89 -28.07
N LEU A 71 3.24 -26.75 -28.38
CA LEU A 71 2.45 -27.81 -28.98
C LEU A 71 3.02 -27.97 -30.40
N ILE A 72 4.02 -28.85 -30.51
CA ILE A 72 4.48 -29.41 -31.78
C ILE A 72 3.82 -30.79 -31.92
N PRO A 73 3.31 -31.16 -33.12
CA PRO A 73 2.86 -32.49 -33.50
C PRO A 73 1.81 -33.19 -32.65
#